data_AF-A0A5A7NQM7-F1
#
_entry.id   AF-A0A5A7NQM7-F1
#
_cell.length_a   1.000
_cell.length_b   1.000
_cell.length_c   1.000
_cell.angle_alpha   90.00
_cell.angle_beta   90.00
_cell.angle_gamma   90.00
#
_symmetry.space_group_name_H-M   'P 1'
#
loop_
_entity.id
_entity.type
_entity.pdbx_description
1 polymer ?
#
loop_
_entity_poly.entity_id
_entity_poly.type
_entity_poly.pdbx_seq_one_letter_code
_entity_poly.pdbx_strand_id
1 'polypeptide(L)'
;MNSSPPSPRHPQASEAGPVKEPAHEGTGVAGQLERVARSVAPAVGPWADAFGRAGSRMAQGILIALGAAGSVWLLLQVKVVVIAVLVALILASAVSPLVRWLAARGWSRPWAIAVVFLGALVLVGGMVAGVVVAIGNEWDSLATSAVDRWNELQRWVESGPLPVGGEAVDAAARRITEFVVSGSFAQNLAGNAIIGLGAATEFLTGVALMLVILFFFLKDGTRMWNFALRWFRGERRAKLAESGDRAVEVLGGYVRGTAVIALADAVLIGIGLAVVGVPLVLPLAVVVFIGAFIPIVGATVTGLLAALVALVANGPLQALIVVGIVVVVNQLEGDLLQPIVMGRTLSLNALVVLLALTVGAIVGGVFGAILAVPYTAVGWTVVQVWSDRYQAGPDPVLGEDPLNPKDRASEKATLAQRMRYQAIRWYEQRGRKPGAAERDTANQDSAPDDRRDR
;
A
#
# COMPACT_ATOMS: atom_id res chain seq x y z
N MET A 1 17.56 -42.90 112.08
CA MET A 1 16.61 -42.90 113.21
C MET A 1 15.39 -42.11 112.79
N ASN A 2 14.19 -42.69 112.96
CA ASN A 2 12.86 -42.09 113.17
C ASN A 2 12.62 -40.66 112.66
N SER A 3 11.53 -40.32 111.96
CA SER A 3 10.15 -40.78 112.11
C SER A 3 9.24 -40.08 111.09
N SER A 4 8.27 -40.80 110.52
CA SER A 4 7.08 -40.33 109.79
C SER A 4 6.14 -39.47 110.67
N PRO A 5 5.00 -38.94 110.15
CA PRO A 5 4.79 -37.97 109.06
C PRO A 5 4.01 -36.72 109.56
N PRO A 6 3.55 -35.80 108.68
CA PRO A 6 2.12 -35.51 108.72
C PRO A 6 1.42 -35.37 107.36
N SER A 7 0.13 -35.71 107.42
CA SER A 7 -0.95 -35.71 106.42
C SER A 7 -1.30 -34.32 105.79
N PRO A 8 -2.15 -34.30 104.75
CA PRO A 8 -2.01 -33.44 103.58
C PRO A 8 -2.64 -32.06 103.75
N ARG A 9 -2.02 -31.02 103.16
CA ARG A 9 -2.66 -29.72 102.97
C ARG A 9 -3.28 -29.65 101.58
N HIS A 10 -4.57 -29.36 101.56
CA HIS A 10 -5.35 -28.92 100.42
C HIS A 10 -4.58 -27.90 99.55
N PRO A 11 -4.54 -28.05 98.22
CA PRO A 11 -4.22 -26.93 97.35
C PRO A 11 -5.41 -25.96 97.33
N GLN A 12 -5.15 -24.72 97.72
CA GLN A 12 -6.09 -23.60 97.56
C GLN A 12 -6.38 -23.37 96.08
N ALA A 13 -7.66 -23.16 95.79
CA ALA A 13 -8.20 -22.82 94.49
C ALA A 13 -7.53 -21.56 93.93
N SER A 14 -6.95 -21.71 92.74
CA SER A 14 -6.62 -20.59 91.85
C SER A 14 -7.79 -20.41 90.90
N GLU A 15 -8.33 -19.20 90.85
CA GLU A 15 -9.42 -18.76 89.98
C GLU A 15 -9.12 -19.10 88.51
N ALA A 16 -9.79 -20.12 87.98
CA ALA A 16 -9.84 -20.39 86.55
C ALA A 16 -10.93 -19.51 85.93
N GLY A 17 -10.51 -18.49 85.17
CA GLY A 17 -11.40 -17.76 84.26
C GLY A 17 -12.05 -18.72 83.24
N PRO A 18 -13.21 -18.36 82.68
CA PRO A 18 -14.00 -19.29 81.88
C PRO A 18 -13.24 -19.67 80.61
N VAL A 19 -12.93 -20.96 80.50
CA VAL A 19 -12.53 -21.60 79.26
C VAL A 19 -13.69 -21.41 78.29
N LYS A 20 -13.49 -20.52 77.30
CA LYS A 20 -14.38 -20.41 76.14
C LYS A 20 -14.23 -21.69 75.34
N GLU A 21 -15.16 -22.60 75.60
CA GLU A 21 -15.49 -23.74 74.76
C GLU A 21 -15.69 -23.25 73.32
N PRO A 22 -15.03 -23.86 72.31
CA PRO A 22 -15.30 -23.51 70.93
C PRO A 22 -16.73 -23.91 70.62
N ALA A 23 -17.57 -22.90 70.36
CA ALA A 23 -18.93 -23.08 69.93
C ALA A 23 -18.95 -24.08 68.75
N HIS A 24 -19.67 -25.18 68.93
CA HIS A 24 -20.09 -26.05 67.85
C HIS A 24 -21.00 -25.25 66.90
N GLU A 25 -20.38 -24.48 66.00
CA GLU A 25 -21.05 -23.90 64.84
C GLU A 25 -21.43 -25.04 63.93
N GLY A 26 -22.74 -25.22 63.75
CA GLY A 26 -23.34 -26.30 62.98
C GLY A 26 -22.66 -26.47 61.62
N THR A 27 -21.99 -27.60 61.46
CA THR A 27 -21.64 -28.22 60.18
C THR A 27 -22.90 -28.73 59.50
N GLY A 28 -23.85 -27.83 59.25
CA GLY A 28 -24.99 -28.09 58.41
C GLY A 28 -24.53 -28.12 56.96
N VAL A 29 -25.08 -29.06 56.18
CA VAL A 29 -24.94 -29.15 54.72
C VAL A 29 -25.06 -27.76 54.07
N ALA A 30 -25.89 -26.87 54.63
CA ALA A 30 -26.02 -25.46 54.24
C ALA A 30 -24.69 -24.67 54.23
N GLY A 31 -23.89 -24.72 55.29
CA GLY A 31 -22.61 -23.97 55.37
C GLY A 31 -21.50 -24.58 54.50
N GLN A 32 -21.64 -25.85 54.12
CA GLN A 32 -20.75 -26.52 53.18
C GLN A 32 -21.15 -26.20 51.72
N LEU A 33 -22.45 -26.19 51.43
CA LEU A 33 -23.01 -25.75 50.15
C LEU A 33 -22.71 -24.27 49.88
N GLU A 34 -22.74 -23.41 50.88
CA GLU A 34 -22.43 -21.98 50.71
C GLU A 34 -20.95 -21.73 50.39
N ARG A 35 -20.04 -22.54 50.95
CA ARG A 35 -18.62 -22.51 50.60
C ARG A 35 -18.36 -23.02 49.18
N VAL A 36 -19.04 -24.10 48.78
CA VAL A 36 -18.94 -24.62 47.42
C VAL A 36 -19.54 -23.63 46.41
N ALA A 37 -20.69 -23.03 46.71
CA ALA A 37 -21.31 -22.00 45.88
C ALA A 37 -20.41 -20.78 45.69
N ARG A 38 -19.73 -20.31 46.76
CA ARG A 38 -18.73 -19.22 46.66
C ARG A 38 -17.48 -19.62 45.88
N SER A 39 -17.10 -20.91 45.87
CA SER A 39 -15.94 -21.40 45.10
C SER A 39 -16.23 -21.61 43.60
N VAL A 40 -17.50 -21.79 43.23
CA VAL A 40 -17.97 -21.98 41.84
C VAL A 40 -18.50 -20.67 41.24
N ALA A 41 -18.79 -19.65 42.06
CA ALA A 41 -19.13 -18.33 41.59
C ALA A 41 -17.98 -17.78 40.73
N PRO A 42 -18.23 -17.40 39.46
CA PRO A 42 -17.19 -16.85 38.60
C PRO A 42 -16.59 -15.64 39.31
N ALA A 43 -15.27 -15.56 39.40
CA ALA A 43 -14.59 -14.38 39.92
C ALA A 43 -15.01 -13.18 39.07
N VAL A 44 -15.99 -12.41 39.56
CA VAL A 44 -16.42 -11.13 38.99
C VAL A 44 -15.31 -10.14 39.32
N GLY A 45 -14.23 -10.22 38.55
CA GLY A 45 -13.33 -9.08 38.42
C GLY A 45 -14.14 -7.88 37.93
N PRO A 46 -13.76 -6.63 38.25
CA PRO A 46 -14.55 -5.42 37.97
C PRO A 46 -14.87 -5.15 36.48
N TRP A 47 -14.48 -6.06 35.58
CA TRP A 47 -14.61 -5.99 34.13
C TRP A 47 -15.15 -7.28 33.49
N ALA A 48 -15.63 -8.23 34.30
CA ALA A 48 -16.14 -9.52 33.83
C ALA A 48 -17.56 -9.42 33.22
N ASP A 49 -18.26 -8.32 33.43
CA ASP A 49 -19.61 -8.09 32.91
C ASP A 49 -19.62 -7.86 31.40
N ALA A 50 -20.79 -8.00 30.76
CA ALA A 50 -20.95 -7.76 29.32
C ALA A 50 -20.45 -6.36 28.91
N PHE A 51 -20.65 -5.35 29.76
CA PHE A 51 -20.14 -3.99 29.59
C PHE A 51 -18.62 -3.88 29.77
N GLY A 52 -17.99 -4.67 30.66
CA GLY A 52 -16.53 -4.69 30.84
C GLY A 52 -15.79 -5.39 29.70
N ARG A 53 -16.38 -6.45 29.11
CA ARG A 53 -15.89 -7.06 27.88
C ARG A 53 -16.08 -6.17 26.65
N ALA A 54 -17.20 -5.44 26.56
CA ALA A 54 -17.41 -4.45 25.51
C ALA A 54 -16.42 -3.28 25.66
N GLY A 55 -16.24 -2.77 26.89
CA GLY A 55 -15.30 -1.69 27.22
C GLY A 55 -13.85 -2.05 26.95
N SER A 56 -13.41 -3.26 27.31
CA SER A 56 -12.04 -3.73 27.00
C SER A 56 -11.81 -3.92 25.50
N ARG A 57 -12.80 -4.39 24.73
CA ARG A 57 -12.71 -4.48 23.25
C ARG A 57 -12.72 -3.11 22.59
N MET A 58 -13.52 -2.17 23.09
CA MET A 58 -13.50 -0.78 22.62
C MET A 58 -12.17 -0.10 22.97
N ALA A 59 -11.65 -0.30 24.18
CA ALA A 59 -10.34 0.21 24.58
C ALA A 59 -9.20 -0.38 23.74
N GLN A 60 -9.23 -1.68 23.45
CA GLN A 60 -8.30 -2.32 22.52
C GLN A 60 -8.44 -1.72 21.11
N GLY A 61 -9.67 -1.50 20.63
CA GLY A 61 -9.92 -0.86 19.33
C GLY A 61 -9.38 0.56 19.27
N ILE A 62 -9.61 1.37 20.30
CA ILE A 62 -9.10 2.74 20.43
C ILE A 62 -7.57 2.75 20.50
N LEU A 63 -6.95 1.84 21.26
CA LEU A 63 -5.49 1.72 21.35
C LEU A 63 -4.87 1.32 20.01
N ILE A 64 -5.49 0.38 19.28
CA ILE A 64 -5.05 0.01 17.93
C ILE A 64 -5.22 1.19 16.97
N ALA A 65 -6.34 1.91 17.03
CA ALA A 65 -6.59 3.07 16.19
C ALA A 65 -5.61 4.22 16.49
N LEU A 66 -5.33 4.51 17.76
CA LEU A 66 -4.32 5.48 18.18
C LEU A 66 -2.91 5.05 17.74
N GLY A 67 -2.56 3.77 17.89
CA GLY A 67 -1.29 3.25 17.42
C GLY A 67 -1.13 3.35 15.89
N ALA A 68 -2.19 3.06 15.14
CA ALA A 68 -2.22 3.22 13.69
C ALA A 68 -2.11 4.70 13.29
N ALA A 69 -2.89 5.59 13.93
CA ALA A 69 -2.85 7.03 13.69
C ALA A 69 -1.47 7.62 14.02
N GLY A 70 -0.87 7.23 15.15
CA GLY A 70 0.49 7.63 15.53
C GLY A 70 1.55 7.11 14.55
N SER A 71 1.40 5.89 14.05
CA SER A 71 2.28 5.34 13.02
C SER A 71 2.17 6.11 11.70
N VAL A 72 0.95 6.43 11.27
CA VAL A 72 0.72 7.26 10.07
C VAL A 72 1.30 8.65 10.27
N TRP A 73 1.07 9.29 11.41
CA TRP A 73 1.62 10.61 11.73
C TRP A 73 3.16 10.61 11.71
N LEU A 74 3.79 9.57 12.27
CA LEU A 74 5.24 9.41 12.24
C LEU A 74 5.76 9.22 10.80
N LEU A 75 5.10 8.37 10.00
CA LEU A 75 5.44 8.16 8.59
C LEU A 75 5.31 9.46 7.77
N LEU A 76 4.34 10.30 8.11
CA LEU A 76 4.16 11.61 7.49
C LEU A 76 5.24 12.62 7.86
N GLN A 77 6.08 12.38 8.88
CA GLN A 77 7.26 13.21 9.13
C GLN A 77 8.51 12.78 8.38
N VAL A 78 8.56 11.53 7.95
CA VAL A 78 9.68 10.99 7.15
C VAL A 78 9.26 10.77 5.70
N LYS A 79 8.52 11.73 5.11
CA LYS A 79 7.91 11.60 3.78
C LYS A 79 8.90 11.18 2.70
N VAL A 80 10.10 11.78 2.69
CA VAL A 80 11.16 11.46 1.71
C VAL A 80 11.53 9.99 1.76
N VAL A 81 11.73 9.45 2.98
CA VAL A 81 12.09 8.03 3.18
C VAL A 81 10.92 7.13 2.77
N VAL A 82 9.70 7.48 3.17
CA VAL A 82 8.50 6.69 2.83
C VAL A 82 8.29 6.63 1.33
N ILE A 83 8.31 7.77 0.64
CA ILE A 83 8.17 7.83 -0.82
C ILE A 83 9.29 7.04 -1.49
N ALA A 84 10.55 7.19 -1.05
CA ALA A 84 11.68 6.42 -1.57
C ALA A 84 11.49 4.91 -1.42
N VAL A 85 11.02 4.44 -0.25
CA VAL A 85 10.70 3.03 -0.01
C VAL A 85 9.57 2.55 -0.92
N LEU A 86 8.50 3.34 -1.05
CA LEU A 86 7.32 2.98 -1.83
C LEU A 86 7.66 2.90 -3.33
N VAL A 87 8.40 3.87 -3.86
CA VAL A 87 8.86 3.85 -5.26
C VAL A 87 9.83 2.69 -5.48
N ALA A 88 10.79 2.49 -4.58
CA ALA A 88 11.74 1.39 -4.67
C ALA A 88 11.06 0.02 -4.66
N LEU A 89 10.01 -0.18 -3.85
CA LEU A 89 9.25 -1.43 -3.80
C LEU A 89 8.54 -1.70 -5.13
N ILE A 90 7.94 -0.66 -5.71
CA ILE A 90 7.26 -0.72 -7.00
C ILE A 90 8.25 -1.08 -8.11
N LEU A 91 9.38 -0.37 -8.19
CA LEU A 91 10.43 -0.63 -9.18
C LEU A 91 11.06 -2.02 -9.00
N ALA A 92 11.34 -2.42 -7.76
CA ALA A 92 11.84 -3.77 -7.46
C ALA A 92 10.88 -4.84 -7.96
N SER A 93 9.57 -4.65 -7.73
CA SER A 93 8.51 -5.56 -8.18
C SER A 93 8.37 -5.60 -9.70
N ALA A 94 8.55 -4.45 -10.37
CA ALA A 94 8.51 -4.33 -11.81
C ALA A 94 9.67 -5.08 -12.48
N VAL A 95 10.89 -4.91 -11.96
CA VAL A 95 12.15 -5.39 -12.54
C VAL A 95 12.49 -6.83 -12.11
N SER A 96 11.88 -7.33 -11.02
CA SER A 96 12.12 -8.68 -10.49
C SER A 96 12.06 -9.81 -11.54
N PRO A 97 11.07 -9.86 -12.47
CA PRO A 97 11.04 -10.89 -13.51
C PRO A 97 12.28 -10.88 -14.41
N LEU A 98 12.82 -9.70 -14.73
CA LEU A 98 14.01 -9.56 -15.58
C LEU A 98 15.27 -10.07 -14.87
N VAL A 99 15.40 -9.80 -13.56
CA VAL A 99 16.47 -10.37 -12.72
C VAL A 99 16.36 -11.90 -12.67
N ARG A 100 15.13 -12.43 -12.49
CA ARG A 100 14.89 -13.89 -12.48
C ARG A 100 15.22 -14.53 -13.82
N TRP A 101 14.87 -13.87 -14.93
CA TRP A 101 15.17 -14.34 -16.28
C TRP A 101 16.68 -14.41 -16.56
N LEU A 102 17.45 -13.38 -16.18
CA LEU A 102 18.91 -13.39 -16.29
C LEU A 102 19.54 -14.49 -15.42
N ALA A 103 19.06 -14.65 -14.18
CA ALA A 103 19.54 -15.69 -13.29
C ALA A 103 19.24 -17.10 -13.85
N ALA A 104 18.06 -17.29 -14.45
CA ALA A 104 17.70 -18.54 -15.14
C ALA A 104 18.59 -18.82 -16.37
N ARG A 105 19.20 -17.80 -16.97
CA ARG A 105 20.16 -17.92 -18.08
C ARG A 105 21.60 -18.18 -17.62
N GLY A 106 21.81 -18.48 -16.33
CA GLY A 106 23.11 -18.87 -15.79
C GLY A 106 23.92 -17.73 -15.17
N TRP A 107 23.38 -16.51 -15.11
CA TRP A 107 24.04 -15.40 -14.43
C TRP A 107 23.98 -15.61 -12.91
N SER A 108 25.08 -15.34 -12.21
CA SER A 108 25.03 -15.31 -10.74
C SER A 108 24.08 -14.18 -10.30
N ARG A 109 23.31 -14.42 -9.24
CA ARG A 109 22.27 -13.49 -8.77
C ARG A 109 22.77 -12.05 -8.54
N PRO A 110 23.95 -11.79 -7.94
CA PRO A 110 24.46 -10.43 -7.78
C PRO A 110 24.73 -9.72 -9.11
N TRP A 111 25.27 -10.44 -10.11
CA TRP A 111 25.53 -9.89 -11.44
C TRP A 111 24.23 -9.58 -12.19
N ALA A 112 23.23 -10.46 -12.10
CA ALA A 112 21.91 -10.21 -12.67
C ALA A 112 21.30 -8.92 -12.08
N ILE A 113 21.37 -8.74 -10.76
CA ILE A 113 20.87 -7.53 -10.08
C ILE A 113 21.64 -6.28 -10.52
N ALA A 114 22.97 -6.36 -10.60
CA ALA A 114 23.81 -5.22 -10.99
C ALA A 114 23.49 -4.74 -12.41
N VAL A 115 23.36 -5.66 -13.38
CA VAL A 115 23.02 -5.32 -14.77
C VAL A 115 21.59 -4.80 -14.90
N VAL A 116 20.63 -5.52 -14.31
CA VAL A 116 19.40 -4.98 -13.69
C VAL A 116 19.37 -3.46 -13.48
N PHE A 117 19.95 -3.14 -12.34
CA PHE A 117 19.94 -1.84 -11.72
C PHE A 117 20.66 -0.78 -12.57
N LEU A 118 21.86 -1.09 -13.06
CA LEU A 118 22.64 -0.17 -13.90
C LEU A 118 21.95 0.07 -15.24
N GLY A 119 21.39 -0.96 -15.86
CA GLY A 119 20.64 -0.83 -17.11
C GLY A 119 19.43 0.09 -16.97
N ALA A 120 18.67 -0.07 -15.88
CA ALA A 120 17.55 0.83 -15.57
C ALA A 120 18.02 2.28 -15.35
N LEU A 121 19.13 2.48 -14.62
CA LEU A 121 19.68 3.81 -14.36
C LEU A 121 20.17 4.49 -15.65
N VAL A 122 20.88 3.75 -16.51
CA VAL A 122 21.37 4.25 -17.79
C VAL A 122 20.21 4.56 -18.73
N LEU A 123 19.17 3.71 -18.77
CA LEU A 123 18.00 3.93 -19.61
C LEU A 123 17.24 5.20 -19.19
N VAL A 124 16.88 5.32 -17.91
CA VAL A 124 16.14 6.48 -17.40
C VAL A 124 17.00 7.74 -17.45
N GLY A 125 18.24 7.67 -16.98
CA GLY A 125 19.18 8.79 -17.00
C GLY A 125 19.50 9.24 -18.42
N GLY A 126 19.66 8.30 -19.35
CA GLY A 126 19.88 8.57 -20.77
C GLY A 126 18.68 9.22 -21.45
N MET A 127 17.45 8.78 -21.13
CA MET A 127 16.23 9.43 -21.62
C MET A 127 16.13 10.88 -21.14
N VAL A 128 16.32 11.13 -19.84
CA VAL A 128 16.27 12.49 -19.28
C VAL A 128 17.38 13.37 -19.84
N ALA A 129 18.63 12.88 -19.88
CA ALA A 129 19.75 13.61 -20.45
C ALA A 129 19.53 13.92 -21.93
N GLY A 130 19.00 12.96 -22.70
CA GLY A 130 18.65 13.13 -24.10
C GLY A 130 17.62 14.25 -24.31
N VAL A 131 16.57 14.30 -23.47
CA VAL A 131 15.58 15.40 -23.53
C VAL A 131 16.23 16.74 -23.23
N VAL A 132 17.02 16.83 -22.15
CA VAL A 132 17.67 18.09 -21.75
C VAL A 132 18.61 18.59 -22.85
N VAL A 133 19.42 17.70 -23.44
CA VAL A 133 20.33 18.06 -24.53
C VAL A 133 19.55 18.47 -25.79
N ALA A 134 18.50 17.73 -26.16
CA ALA A 134 17.73 18.03 -27.36
C ALA A 134 16.99 19.38 -27.23
N ILE A 135 16.37 19.65 -26.08
CA ILE A 135 15.75 20.95 -25.81
C ILE A 135 16.81 22.05 -25.82
N GLY A 136 17.96 21.84 -25.19
CA GLY A 136 19.06 22.82 -25.16
C GLY A 136 19.59 23.17 -26.54
N ASN A 137 19.71 22.18 -27.43
CA ASN A 137 20.21 22.39 -28.80
C ASN A 137 19.18 23.09 -29.70
N GLU A 138 17.88 22.89 -29.48
CA GLU A 138 16.83 23.51 -30.30
C GLU A 138 16.29 24.81 -29.68
N TRP A 139 16.70 25.16 -28.45
CA TRP A 139 16.16 26.29 -27.69
C TRP A 139 16.24 27.63 -28.44
N ASP A 140 17.39 27.96 -29.02
CA ASP A 140 17.58 29.23 -29.72
C ASP A 140 16.71 29.32 -30.98
N SER A 141 16.52 28.20 -31.68
CA SER A 141 15.67 28.12 -32.87
C SER A 141 14.18 28.22 -32.53
N LEU A 142 13.78 27.64 -31.40
CA LEU A 142 12.39 27.71 -30.90
C LEU A 142 12.08 29.10 -30.37
N ALA A 143 13.01 29.73 -29.65
CA ALA A 143 12.84 31.08 -29.12
C ALA A 143 12.67 32.12 -30.25
N THR A 144 13.48 32.03 -31.30
CA THR A 144 13.38 32.91 -32.47
C THR A 144 12.10 32.65 -33.27
N SER A 145 11.79 31.38 -33.57
CA SER A 145 10.56 31.00 -34.27
C SER A 145 9.29 31.39 -33.50
N ALA A 146 9.32 31.31 -32.16
CA ALA A 146 8.20 31.72 -31.33
C ALA A 146 7.85 33.20 -31.49
N VAL A 147 8.86 34.08 -31.55
CA VAL A 147 8.64 35.53 -31.72
C VAL A 147 8.02 35.82 -33.09
N ASP A 148 8.57 35.25 -34.16
CA ASP A 148 8.08 35.48 -35.53
C ASP A 148 6.65 34.96 -35.72
N ARG A 149 6.38 33.75 -35.21
CA ARG A 149 5.07 33.08 -35.30
C ARG A 149 4.02 33.73 -34.40
N TRP A 150 4.44 34.27 -33.26
CA TRP A 150 3.56 35.07 -32.42
C TRP A 150 3.10 36.35 -33.14
N ASN A 151 4.01 37.03 -33.83
CA ASN A 151 3.68 38.21 -34.63
C ASN A 151 2.75 37.87 -35.82
N GLU A 152 2.83 36.66 -36.38
CA GLU A 152 1.87 36.15 -37.36
C GLU A 152 0.50 35.83 -36.75
N LEU A 153 0.48 35.18 -35.58
CA LEU A 153 -0.76 34.85 -34.88
C LEU A 153 -1.51 36.12 -34.47
N GLN A 154 -0.79 37.13 -33.98
CA GLN A 154 -1.35 38.44 -33.64
C GLN A 154 -1.99 39.08 -34.89
N ARG A 155 -1.28 39.11 -36.02
CA ARG A 155 -1.82 39.61 -37.29
C ARG A 155 -3.04 38.82 -37.77
N TRP A 156 -3.06 37.51 -37.58
CA TRP A 156 -4.20 36.65 -37.95
C TRP A 156 -5.41 36.86 -37.05
N VAL A 157 -5.20 37.07 -35.73
CA VAL A 157 -6.28 37.40 -34.78
C VAL A 157 -6.83 38.81 -35.04
N GLU A 158 -5.95 39.78 -35.32
CA GLU A 158 -6.34 41.17 -35.62
C GLU A 158 -7.06 41.31 -36.97
N SER A 159 -6.72 40.49 -37.96
CA SER A 159 -7.39 40.45 -39.27
C SER A 159 -8.53 39.43 -39.37
N GLY A 160 -8.73 38.64 -38.31
CA GLY A 160 -9.74 37.58 -38.24
C GLY A 160 -11.12 38.07 -37.77
N PRO A 161 -12.17 37.24 -37.93
CA PRO A 161 -13.55 37.62 -37.58
C PRO A 161 -13.84 37.67 -36.06
N LEU A 162 -12.86 37.42 -35.20
CA LEU A 162 -13.03 37.39 -33.74
C LEU A 162 -12.57 38.73 -33.14
N PRO A 163 -13.45 39.50 -32.48
CA PRO A 163 -13.11 40.80 -31.92
C PRO A 163 -12.39 40.62 -30.58
N VAL A 164 -11.13 40.21 -30.61
CA VAL A 164 -10.28 40.15 -29.43
C VAL A 164 -9.50 41.47 -29.36
N GLY A 165 -9.75 42.27 -28.32
CA GLY A 165 -9.16 43.61 -28.20
C GLY A 165 -7.63 43.56 -28.18
N GLY A 166 -6.98 44.37 -29.02
CA GLY A 166 -5.52 44.40 -29.21
C GLY A 166 -4.72 44.61 -27.92
N GLU A 167 -5.29 45.26 -26.91
CA GLU A 167 -4.63 45.45 -25.60
C GLU A 167 -4.40 44.14 -24.83
N ALA A 168 -5.33 43.18 -24.90
CA ALA A 168 -5.18 41.88 -24.23
C ALA A 168 -4.13 41.01 -24.93
N VAL A 169 -4.07 41.10 -26.26
CA VAL A 169 -3.10 40.40 -27.11
C VAL A 169 -1.70 40.99 -26.91
N ASP A 170 -1.56 42.31 -26.89
CA ASP A 170 -0.30 43.00 -26.61
C ASP A 170 0.20 42.80 -25.17
N ALA A 171 -0.71 42.67 -24.20
CA ALA A 171 -0.35 42.35 -22.82
C ALA A 171 0.15 40.91 -22.68
N ALA A 172 -0.46 39.95 -23.41
CA ALA A 172 0.03 38.59 -23.50
C ALA A 172 1.37 38.52 -24.25
N ALA A 173 1.51 39.25 -25.36
CA ALA A 173 2.72 39.35 -26.16
C ALA A 173 3.90 39.88 -25.34
N ARG A 174 3.68 40.96 -24.59
CA ARG A 174 4.70 41.51 -23.69
C ARG A 174 5.10 40.52 -22.62
N ARG A 175 4.15 39.83 -21.97
CA ARG A 175 4.47 38.81 -20.96
C ARG A 175 5.24 37.62 -21.50
N ILE A 176 4.92 37.15 -22.72
CA ILE A 176 5.66 36.07 -23.39
C ILE A 176 7.05 36.55 -23.78
N THR A 177 7.17 37.76 -24.35
CA THR A 177 8.46 38.33 -24.74
C THR A 177 9.34 38.58 -23.52
N GLU A 178 8.79 39.09 -22.42
CA GLU A 178 9.49 39.19 -21.14
C GLU A 178 9.92 37.81 -20.66
N PHE A 179 9.03 36.81 -20.68
CA PHE A 179 9.36 35.44 -20.25
C PHE A 179 10.46 34.78 -21.11
N VAL A 180 10.46 35.00 -22.43
CA VAL A 180 11.39 34.40 -23.40
C VAL A 180 12.72 35.17 -23.49
N VAL A 181 12.70 36.50 -23.59
CA VAL A 181 13.87 37.34 -23.90
C VAL A 181 14.65 37.75 -22.67
N SER A 182 13.99 38.00 -21.53
CA SER A 182 14.73 38.48 -20.34
C SER A 182 15.60 37.40 -19.70
N GLY A 183 15.58 36.16 -20.21
CA GLY A 183 16.19 35.04 -19.52
C GLY A 183 15.62 34.87 -18.11
N SER A 184 14.46 35.48 -17.80
CA SER A 184 13.84 35.42 -16.47
C SER A 184 13.48 33.99 -16.09
N PHE A 185 13.31 33.05 -17.01
CA PHE A 185 13.28 31.64 -16.65
C PHE A 185 14.60 31.18 -15.99
N ALA A 186 15.75 31.48 -16.61
CA ALA A 186 17.08 31.18 -16.07
C ALA A 186 17.45 32.04 -14.85
N GLN A 187 17.08 33.34 -14.84
CA GLN A 187 17.29 34.26 -13.72
C GLN A 187 16.30 34.06 -12.56
N ASN A 188 15.10 33.52 -12.77
CA ASN A 188 14.18 33.10 -11.69
C ASN A 188 14.55 31.70 -11.16
N LEU A 189 15.15 30.83 -11.99
CA LEU A 189 15.83 29.62 -11.52
C LEU A 189 17.07 29.99 -10.67
N ALA A 190 17.86 30.96 -11.11
CA ALA A 190 19.07 31.41 -10.42
C ALA A 190 18.79 32.34 -9.23
N GLY A 191 17.75 33.17 -9.28
CA GLY A 191 17.34 34.09 -8.21
C GLY A 191 16.63 33.38 -7.05
N ASN A 192 15.96 32.27 -7.33
CA ASN A 192 15.47 31.32 -6.32
C ASN A 192 16.48 30.20 -6.03
N ALA A 193 17.76 30.35 -6.37
CA ALA A 193 18.74 29.28 -6.22
C ALA A 193 18.82 28.72 -4.80
N ILE A 194 18.57 29.50 -3.75
CA ILE A 194 18.59 28.97 -2.37
C ILE A 194 17.41 28.02 -2.11
N ILE A 195 16.21 28.35 -2.60
CA ILE A 195 15.01 27.49 -2.50
C ILE A 195 15.12 26.30 -3.46
N GLY A 196 15.66 26.54 -4.67
CA GLY A 196 15.91 25.52 -5.69
C GLY A 196 17.01 24.53 -5.29
N LEU A 197 18.07 24.98 -4.62
CA LEU A 197 19.13 24.12 -4.08
C LEU A 197 18.60 23.24 -2.94
N GLY A 198 17.74 23.79 -2.07
CA GLY A 198 17.09 22.99 -1.03
C GLY A 198 16.21 21.88 -1.62
N ALA A 199 15.31 22.24 -2.53
CA ALA A 199 14.44 21.27 -3.20
C ALA A 199 15.21 20.26 -4.06
N ALA A 200 16.24 20.70 -4.78
CA ALA A 200 17.10 19.81 -5.56
C ALA A 200 17.89 18.86 -4.65
N THR A 201 18.43 19.35 -3.53
CA THR A 201 19.13 18.51 -2.56
C THR A 201 18.20 17.48 -1.94
N GLU A 202 16.99 17.87 -1.55
CA GLU A 202 15.98 16.95 -1.03
C GLU A 202 15.58 15.89 -2.07
N PHE A 203 15.37 16.30 -3.33
CA PHE A 203 15.10 15.40 -4.44
C PHE A 203 16.27 14.43 -4.69
N LEU A 204 17.50 14.93 -4.80
CA LEU A 204 18.70 14.10 -4.98
C LEU A 204 18.89 13.13 -3.82
N THR A 205 18.64 13.58 -2.59
CA THR A 205 18.69 12.73 -1.40
C THR A 205 17.62 11.63 -1.47
N GLY A 206 16.38 11.99 -1.86
CA GLY A 206 15.29 11.04 -2.07
C GLY A 206 15.62 10.00 -3.15
N VAL A 207 16.18 10.43 -4.28
CA VAL A 207 16.62 9.55 -5.37
C VAL A 207 17.77 8.64 -4.91
N ALA A 208 18.78 9.18 -4.23
CA ALA A 208 19.89 8.39 -3.70
C ALA A 208 19.40 7.34 -2.69
N LEU A 209 18.52 7.72 -1.77
CA LEU A 209 17.89 6.80 -0.82
C LEU A 209 17.07 5.73 -1.54
N MET A 210 16.22 6.12 -2.50
CA MET A 210 15.41 5.21 -3.30
C MET A 210 16.30 4.19 -4.03
N LEU A 211 17.40 4.62 -4.64
CA LEU A 211 18.35 3.76 -5.33
C LEU A 211 19.02 2.75 -4.39
N VAL A 212 19.44 3.19 -3.21
CA VAL A 212 19.99 2.29 -2.18
C VAL A 212 18.95 1.27 -1.73
N ILE A 213 17.72 1.71 -1.42
CA ILE A 213 16.63 0.83 -0.99
C ILE A 213 16.26 -0.16 -2.10
N LEU A 214 16.17 0.30 -3.35
CA LEU A 214 15.90 -0.54 -4.52
C LEU A 214 16.95 -1.64 -4.66
N PHE A 215 18.22 -1.31 -4.51
CA PHE A 215 19.31 -2.30 -4.53
C PHE A 215 19.12 -3.37 -3.44
N PHE A 216 18.81 -2.97 -2.20
CA PHE A 216 18.55 -3.92 -1.11
C PHE A 216 17.30 -4.77 -1.33
N PHE A 217 16.22 -4.21 -1.89
CA PHE A 217 15.03 -4.97 -2.25
C PHE A 217 15.30 -6.01 -3.34
N LEU A 218 16.07 -5.66 -4.37
CA LEU A 218 16.46 -6.62 -5.41
C LEU A 218 17.38 -7.73 -4.89
N LYS A 219 18.31 -7.37 -3.99
CA LYS A 219 19.28 -8.29 -3.39
C LYS A 219 18.64 -9.23 -2.36
N ASP A 220 18.00 -8.66 -1.35
CA ASP A 220 17.61 -9.33 -0.12
C ASP A 220 16.09 -9.33 0.13
N GLY A 221 15.26 -8.91 -0.83
CA GLY A 221 13.81 -8.74 -0.63
C GLY A 221 13.10 -9.95 -0.01
N THR A 222 13.37 -11.17 -0.50
CA THR A 222 12.80 -12.41 0.08
C THR A 222 13.25 -12.65 1.53
N ARG A 223 14.49 -12.29 1.85
CA ARG A 223 15.04 -12.44 3.22
C ARG A 223 14.43 -11.40 4.16
N MET A 224 14.29 -10.15 3.70
CA MET A 224 13.65 -9.06 4.44
C MET A 224 12.18 -9.39 4.72
N TRP A 225 11.46 -9.89 3.72
CA TRP A 225 10.06 -10.29 3.89
C TRP A 225 9.90 -11.47 4.86
N ASN A 226 10.71 -12.51 4.71
CA ASN A 226 10.69 -13.64 5.62
C ASN A 226 11.06 -13.26 7.06
N PHE A 227 11.97 -12.29 7.23
CA PHE A 227 12.29 -11.71 8.53
C PHE A 227 11.07 -11.02 9.14
N ALA A 228 10.34 -10.21 8.37
CA ALA A 228 9.09 -9.59 8.81
C ALA A 228 8.00 -10.61 9.19
N LEU A 229 7.94 -11.75 8.49
CA LEU A 229 6.99 -12.80 8.82
C LEU A 229 7.33 -13.57 10.11
N ARG A 230 8.54 -13.43 10.69
CA ARG A 230 8.96 -14.17 11.90
C ARG A 230 8.15 -13.80 13.14
N TRP A 231 7.55 -12.61 13.19
CA TRP A 231 6.69 -12.19 14.30
C TRP A 231 5.31 -12.84 14.30
N PHE A 232 4.92 -13.51 13.21
CA PHE A 232 3.60 -14.11 13.05
C PHE A 232 3.66 -15.64 12.98
N ARG A 233 2.58 -16.31 13.42
CA ARG A 233 2.45 -17.78 13.44
C ARG A 233 1.10 -18.23 12.88
N GLY A 234 1.03 -19.48 12.42
CA GLY A 234 -0.20 -20.14 11.98
C GLY A 234 -0.82 -19.50 10.75
N GLU A 235 -2.16 -19.43 10.73
CA GLU A 235 -2.95 -18.91 9.61
C GLU A 235 -2.64 -17.44 9.26
N ARG A 236 -2.37 -16.60 10.27
CA ARG A 236 -1.99 -15.18 10.05
C ARG A 236 -0.69 -15.06 9.26
N ARG A 237 0.31 -15.91 9.53
CA ARG A 237 1.56 -15.92 8.76
C ARG A 237 1.32 -16.30 7.30
N ALA A 238 0.45 -17.28 7.05
CA ALA A 238 0.10 -17.71 5.70
C ALA A 238 -0.63 -16.60 4.92
N LYS A 239 -1.66 -15.98 5.52
CA LYS A 239 -2.39 -14.86 4.92
C LYS A 239 -1.47 -13.66 4.63
N LEU A 240 -0.53 -13.34 5.54
CA LEU A 240 0.48 -12.30 5.30
C LEU A 240 1.44 -12.66 4.17
N ALA A 241 1.97 -13.89 4.14
CA ALA A 241 2.87 -14.33 3.08
C ALA A 241 2.21 -14.20 1.70
N GLU A 242 0.98 -14.71 1.57
CA GLU A 242 0.16 -14.60 0.35
C GLU A 242 -0.12 -13.13 -0.01
N SER A 243 -0.42 -12.28 0.97
CA SER A 243 -0.60 -10.83 0.75
C SER A 243 0.64 -10.18 0.15
N GLY A 244 1.84 -10.54 0.65
CA GLY A 244 3.11 -10.01 0.16
C GLY A 244 3.43 -10.47 -1.26
N ASP A 245 3.24 -11.76 -1.56
CA ASP A 245 3.49 -12.31 -2.90
C ASP A 245 2.57 -11.65 -3.94
N ARG A 246 1.27 -11.53 -3.61
CA ARG A 246 0.31 -10.84 -4.49
C ARG A 246 0.60 -9.35 -4.64
N ALA A 247 1.05 -8.68 -3.56
CA ALA A 247 1.43 -7.27 -3.65
C ALA A 247 2.57 -7.05 -4.67
N VAL A 248 3.59 -7.91 -4.66
CA VAL A 248 4.70 -7.85 -5.64
C VAL A 248 4.20 -8.09 -7.06
N GLU A 249 3.27 -9.03 -7.26
CA GLU A 249 2.66 -9.29 -8.57
C GLU A 249 1.86 -8.09 -9.08
N VAL A 250 0.99 -7.51 -8.26
CA VAL A 250 0.15 -6.35 -8.59
C VAL A 250 0.99 -5.12 -8.88
N LEU A 251 1.93 -4.77 -7.99
CA LEU A 251 2.81 -3.60 -8.18
C LEU A 251 3.66 -3.74 -9.43
N GLY A 252 4.26 -4.91 -9.64
CA GLY A 252 5.07 -5.15 -10.82
C GLY A 252 4.23 -5.17 -12.10
N GLY A 253 3.04 -5.78 -12.05
CA GLY A 253 2.11 -5.86 -13.18
C GLY A 253 1.66 -4.48 -13.63
N TYR A 254 1.28 -3.62 -12.68
CA TYR A 254 0.92 -2.23 -12.94
C TYR A 254 2.03 -1.47 -13.66
N VAL A 255 3.25 -1.45 -13.13
CA VAL A 255 4.37 -0.69 -13.75
C VAL A 255 4.69 -1.21 -15.14
N ARG A 256 4.74 -2.53 -15.32
CA ARG A 256 5.04 -3.12 -16.64
C ARG A 256 3.92 -2.81 -17.63
N GLY A 257 2.66 -2.87 -17.19
CA GLY A 257 1.51 -2.49 -18.01
C GLY A 257 1.54 -1.02 -18.41
N THR A 258 1.72 -0.12 -17.44
CA THR A 258 1.89 1.32 -17.69
C THR A 258 3.07 1.58 -18.61
N ALA A 259 4.21 0.90 -18.46
CA ALA A 259 5.36 1.08 -19.34
C ALA A 259 5.09 0.65 -20.79
N VAL A 260 4.30 -0.41 -21.00
CA VAL A 260 3.89 -0.84 -22.35
C VAL A 260 2.95 0.19 -22.97
N ILE A 261 1.97 0.69 -22.21
CA ILE A 261 1.05 1.73 -22.66
C ILE A 261 1.82 3.02 -22.98
N ALA A 262 2.66 3.50 -22.06
CA ALA A 262 3.50 4.66 -22.23
C ALA A 262 4.41 4.56 -23.46
N LEU A 263 4.95 3.37 -23.75
CA LEU A 263 5.75 3.14 -24.95
C LEU A 263 4.90 3.24 -26.22
N ALA A 264 3.69 2.68 -26.20
CA ALA A 264 2.76 2.81 -27.32
C ALA A 264 2.39 4.28 -27.55
N ASP A 265 2.08 5.04 -26.49
CA ASP A 265 1.73 6.47 -26.59
C ASP A 265 2.90 7.29 -27.13
N ALA A 266 4.11 7.07 -26.61
CA ALA A 266 5.31 7.74 -27.08
C ALA A 266 5.58 7.47 -28.57
N VAL A 267 5.36 6.23 -29.04
CA VAL A 267 5.52 5.86 -30.44
C VAL A 267 4.41 6.46 -31.30
N LEU A 268 3.14 6.32 -30.91
CA LEU A 268 2.00 6.79 -31.70
C LEU A 268 1.96 8.32 -31.79
N ILE A 269 2.14 9.02 -30.67
CA ILE A 269 2.24 10.48 -30.65
C ILE A 269 3.51 10.92 -31.36
N GLY A 270 4.65 10.25 -31.13
CA GLY A 270 5.90 10.54 -31.83
C GLY A 270 5.77 10.44 -33.36
N ILE A 271 5.11 9.39 -33.88
CA ILE A 271 4.81 9.24 -35.30
C ILE A 271 3.91 10.38 -35.77
N GLY A 272 2.85 10.69 -35.02
CA GLY A 272 1.95 11.80 -35.37
C GLY A 272 2.66 13.15 -35.46
N LEU A 273 3.54 13.45 -34.51
CA LEU A 273 4.38 14.65 -34.51
C LEU A 273 5.35 14.66 -35.70
N ALA A 274 5.99 13.53 -36.00
CA ALA A 274 6.88 13.39 -37.14
C ALA A 274 6.15 13.62 -38.49
N VAL A 275 4.94 13.08 -38.63
CA VAL A 275 4.12 13.24 -39.85
C VAL A 275 3.70 14.69 -40.05
N VAL A 276 3.37 15.40 -38.97
CA VAL A 276 3.05 16.85 -39.03
C VAL A 276 4.31 17.70 -39.25
N GLY A 277 5.50 17.15 -38.99
CA GLY A 277 6.77 17.85 -39.10
C GLY A 277 7.04 18.79 -37.92
N VAL A 278 6.57 18.43 -36.73
CA VAL A 278 6.87 19.17 -35.50
C VAL A 278 8.34 18.93 -35.13
N PRO A 279 9.13 19.96 -34.76
CA PRO A 279 10.47 19.76 -34.23
C PRO A 279 10.41 19.02 -32.89
N LEU A 280 11.55 18.69 -32.28
CA LEU A 280 11.58 18.04 -30.97
C LEU A 280 10.76 16.71 -30.87
N VAL A 281 10.52 15.99 -31.98
CA VAL A 281 9.70 14.75 -31.94
C VAL A 281 10.19 13.78 -30.87
N LEU A 282 11.50 13.50 -30.87
CA LEU A 282 12.10 12.55 -29.94
C LEU A 282 12.00 13.02 -28.47
N PRO A 283 12.42 14.25 -28.11
CA PRO A 283 12.23 14.74 -26.75
C PRO A 283 10.77 14.83 -26.32
N LEU A 284 9.83 15.22 -27.19
CA LEU A 284 8.40 15.21 -26.88
C LEU A 284 7.87 13.79 -26.65
N ALA A 285 8.27 12.81 -27.47
CA ALA A 285 7.92 11.41 -27.28
C ALA A 285 8.44 10.86 -25.94
N VAL A 286 9.66 11.25 -25.52
CA VAL A 286 10.20 10.89 -24.20
C VAL A 286 9.41 11.56 -23.07
N VAL A 287 9.04 12.83 -23.23
CA VAL A 287 8.20 13.55 -22.27
C VAL A 287 6.82 12.89 -22.14
N VAL A 288 6.20 12.47 -23.26
CA VAL A 288 4.97 11.67 -23.28
C VAL A 288 5.17 10.35 -22.54
N PHE A 289 6.25 9.61 -22.83
CA PHE A 289 6.56 8.35 -22.16
C PHE A 289 6.66 8.51 -20.64
N ILE A 290 7.40 9.51 -20.17
CA ILE A 290 7.57 9.78 -18.73
C ILE A 290 6.25 10.26 -18.12
N GLY A 291 5.54 11.14 -18.83
CA GLY A 291 4.26 11.71 -18.40
C GLY A 291 3.17 10.66 -18.21
N ALA A 292 3.14 9.61 -19.04
CA ALA A 292 2.16 8.52 -18.97
C ALA A 292 2.15 7.77 -17.61
N PHE A 293 3.21 7.89 -16.80
CA PHE A 293 3.22 7.35 -15.43
C PHE A 293 2.41 8.17 -14.42
N ILE A 294 1.96 9.37 -14.80
CA ILE A 294 1.14 10.27 -13.98
C ILE A 294 -0.29 10.26 -14.52
N PRO A 295 -1.24 9.52 -13.90
CA PRO A 295 -2.60 9.43 -14.40
C PRO A 295 -3.26 10.80 -14.56
N ILE A 296 -4.02 11.00 -15.65
CA ILE A 296 -4.78 12.22 -16.01
C ILE A 296 -3.88 13.42 -16.33
N VAL A 297 -2.94 13.75 -15.45
CA VAL A 297 -2.02 14.88 -15.58
C VAL A 297 -1.03 14.65 -16.71
N GLY A 298 -0.52 13.43 -16.87
CA GLY A 298 0.44 13.05 -17.90
C GLY A 298 -0.02 13.39 -19.30
N ALA A 299 -1.14 12.79 -19.74
CA ALA A 299 -1.70 13.02 -21.06
C ALA A 299 -2.06 14.50 -21.30
N THR A 300 -2.62 15.17 -20.29
CA THR A 300 -3.01 16.58 -20.41
C THR A 300 -1.81 17.50 -20.56
N VAL A 301 -0.79 17.36 -19.70
CA VAL A 301 0.40 18.23 -19.71
C VAL A 301 1.25 17.94 -20.93
N THR A 302 1.50 16.68 -21.25
CA THR A 302 2.35 16.30 -22.39
C THR A 302 1.67 16.60 -23.73
N GLY A 303 0.36 16.38 -23.84
CA GLY A 303 -0.44 16.77 -24.99
C GLY A 303 -0.49 18.29 -25.19
N LEU A 304 -0.65 19.06 -24.10
CA LEU A 304 -0.57 20.52 -24.15
C LEU A 304 0.83 20.98 -24.59
N LEU A 305 1.89 20.41 -24.04
CA LEU A 305 3.27 20.72 -24.45
C LEU A 305 3.49 20.45 -25.94
N ALA A 306 3.03 19.29 -26.43
CA ALA A 306 3.13 18.95 -27.85
C ALA A 306 2.34 19.93 -28.74
N ALA A 307 1.13 20.31 -28.35
CA ALA A 307 0.31 21.28 -29.07
C ALA A 307 0.94 22.69 -29.06
N LEU A 308 1.52 23.13 -27.94
CA LEU A 308 2.21 24.40 -27.83
C LEU A 308 3.47 24.45 -28.69
N VAL A 309 4.28 23.39 -28.67
CA VAL A 309 5.46 23.30 -29.54
C VAL A 309 5.05 23.32 -31.01
N ALA A 310 4.00 22.60 -31.39
CA ALA A 310 3.47 22.64 -32.76
C ALA A 310 2.91 24.02 -33.14
N LEU A 311 2.25 24.73 -32.21
CA LEU A 311 1.76 26.09 -32.45
C LEU A 311 2.91 27.05 -32.75
N VAL A 312 3.94 26.98 -31.91
CA VAL A 312 5.13 27.81 -32.00
C VAL A 312 5.95 27.49 -33.24
N ALA A 313 6.12 26.21 -33.57
CA ALA A 313 7.01 25.81 -34.66
C ALA A 313 6.31 25.77 -36.02
N ASN A 314 5.04 25.34 -36.07
CA ASN A 314 4.33 24.99 -37.30
C ASN A 314 3.11 25.88 -37.57
N GLY A 315 2.52 26.49 -36.55
CA GLY A 315 1.36 27.37 -36.64
C GLY A 315 0.05 26.75 -36.13
N PRO A 316 -1.05 27.52 -36.12
CA PRO A 316 -2.30 27.14 -35.44
C PRO A 316 -3.01 25.95 -36.05
N LEU A 317 -2.94 25.79 -37.38
CA LEU A 317 -3.57 24.65 -38.05
C LEU A 317 -2.88 23.33 -37.67
N GLN A 318 -1.54 23.30 -37.68
CA GLN A 318 -0.76 22.13 -37.32
C GLN A 318 -0.90 21.82 -35.83
N ALA A 319 -0.95 22.84 -34.97
CA ALA A 319 -1.25 22.65 -33.55
C ALA A 319 -2.62 21.98 -33.34
N LEU A 320 -3.65 22.40 -34.08
CA LEU A 320 -4.98 21.79 -34.00
C LEU A 320 -4.97 20.32 -34.48
N ILE A 321 -4.21 20.02 -35.54
CA ILE A 321 -4.01 18.64 -36.01
C ILE A 321 -3.32 17.80 -34.91
N VAL A 322 -2.29 18.33 -34.27
CA VAL A 322 -1.59 17.66 -33.15
C VAL A 322 -2.53 17.41 -31.97
N VAL A 323 -3.37 18.38 -31.60
CA VAL A 323 -4.41 18.17 -30.58
C VAL A 323 -5.35 17.03 -31.00
N GLY A 324 -5.79 17.01 -32.26
CA GLY A 324 -6.59 15.92 -32.81
C GLY A 324 -5.90 14.56 -32.69
N ILE A 325 -4.61 14.48 -33.04
CA ILE A 325 -3.81 13.25 -32.89
C ILE A 325 -3.73 12.82 -31.43
N VAL A 326 -3.41 13.73 -30.52
CA VAL A 326 -3.33 13.43 -29.08
C VAL A 326 -4.66 12.90 -28.56
N VAL A 327 -5.78 13.52 -28.95
CA VAL A 327 -7.12 13.05 -28.55
C VAL A 327 -7.38 11.65 -29.11
N VAL A 328 -7.09 11.39 -30.40
CA VAL A 328 -7.27 10.06 -31.00
C VAL A 328 -6.42 9.00 -30.31
N VAL A 329 -5.15 9.31 -30.00
CA VAL A 329 -4.27 8.38 -29.29
C VAL A 329 -4.78 8.14 -27.87
N ASN A 330 -5.20 9.17 -27.13
CA ASN A 330 -5.78 9.01 -25.79
C ASN A 330 -7.05 8.13 -25.80
N GLN A 331 -7.90 8.27 -26.83
CA GLN A 331 -9.07 7.39 -26.99
C GLN A 331 -8.65 5.95 -27.27
N LEU A 332 -7.65 5.75 -28.15
CA LEU A 332 -7.09 4.41 -28.40
C LEU A 332 -6.47 3.82 -27.13
N GLU A 333 -5.80 4.64 -26.33
CA GLU A 333 -5.22 4.25 -25.05
C GLU A 333 -6.30 3.72 -24.10
N GLY A 334 -7.36 4.52 -23.89
CA GLY A 334 -8.46 4.17 -22.98
C GLY A 334 -9.31 3.00 -23.45
N ASP A 335 -9.67 2.97 -24.73
CA ASP A 335 -10.64 1.99 -25.26
C ASP A 335 -10.00 0.67 -25.71
N LEU A 336 -8.71 0.67 -26.06
CA LEU A 336 -8.02 -0.50 -26.60
C LEU A 336 -6.80 -0.92 -25.76
N LEU A 337 -5.84 -0.02 -25.54
CA LEU A 337 -4.56 -0.39 -24.93
C LEU A 337 -4.72 -0.75 -23.45
N GLN A 338 -5.46 0.05 -22.68
CA GLN A 338 -5.70 -0.20 -21.27
C GLN A 338 -6.39 -1.56 -21.03
N PRO A 339 -7.51 -1.91 -21.71
CA PRO A 339 -8.13 -3.24 -21.56
C PRO A 339 -7.21 -4.40 -21.95
N ILE A 340 -6.41 -4.26 -23.00
CA ILE A 340 -5.53 -5.33 -23.47
C ILE A 340 -4.34 -5.53 -22.53
N VAL A 341 -3.71 -4.44 -22.08
CA VAL A 341 -2.45 -4.47 -21.34
C VAL A 341 -2.68 -4.65 -19.84
N MET A 342 -3.63 -3.91 -19.27
CA MET A 342 -3.94 -3.99 -17.85
C MET A 342 -5.01 -5.04 -17.52
N GLY A 343 -5.74 -5.55 -18.52
CA GLY A 343 -6.73 -6.61 -18.33
C GLY A 343 -7.83 -6.25 -17.31
N ARG A 344 -8.43 -7.27 -16.69
CA ARG A 344 -9.34 -7.13 -15.51
C ARG A 344 -8.59 -6.98 -14.18
N THR A 345 -7.27 -6.82 -14.21
CA THR A 345 -6.40 -6.89 -13.02
C THR A 345 -6.64 -5.76 -12.02
N LEU A 346 -7.30 -4.68 -12.45
CA LEU A 346 -7.73 -3.55 -11.62
C LEU A 346 -9.24 -3.33 -11.82
N SER A 347 -10.07 -4.25 -11.35
CA SER A 347 -11.52 -4.06 -11.24
C SER A 347 -11.86 -3.06 -10.11
N LEU A 348 -11.18 -1.92 -10.08
CA LEU A 348 -11.44 -0.84 -9.13
C LEU A 348 -12.50 0.07 -9.73
N ASN A 349 -13.51 0.42 -8.92
CA ASN A 349 -14.49 1.41 -9.31
C ASN A 349 -13.78 2.76 -9.57
N ALA A 350 -14.18 3.48 -10.63
CA ALA A 350 -13.60 4.76 -11.01
C ALA A 350 -13.59 5.77 -9.84
N LEU A 351 -14.60 5.74 -8.97
CA LEU A 351 -14.66 6.57 -7.77
C LEU A 351 -13.52 6.25 -6.79
N VAL A 352 -13.16 4.97 -6.63
CA VAL A 352 -12.06 4.55 -5.75
C VAL A 352 -10.73 5.07 -6.29
N VAL A 353 -10.51 4.97 -7.60
CA VAL A 353 -9.31 5.52 -8.25
C VAL A 353 -9.24 7.04 -8.08
N LEU A 354 -10.34 7.75 -8.33
CA LEU A 354 -10.42 9.20 -8.16
C LEU A 354 -10.11 9.65 -6.73
N LEU A 355 -10.74 9.01 -5.73
CA LEU A 355 -10.51 9.30 -4.32
C LEU A 355 -9.07 8.98 -3.92
N ALA A 356 -8.54 7.84 -4.38
CA ALA A 356 -7.15 7.47 -4.13
C ALA A 356 -6.18 8.52 -4.69
N LEU A 357 -6.37 8.94 -5.95
CA LEU A 357 -5.56 9.98 -6.59
C LEU A 357 -5.60 11.29 -5.83
N THR A 358 -6.80 11.70 -5.39
CA THR A 358 -7.00 12.95 -4.65
C THR A 358 -6.32 12.90 -3.28
N VAL A 359 -6.51 11.80 -2.53
CA VAL A 359 -5.85 11.60 -1.24
C VAL A 359 -4.34 11.53 -1.40
N GLY A 360 -3.84 10.80 -2.39
CA GLY A 360 -2.43 10.71 -2.72
C GLY A 360 -1.82 12.07 -3.04
N ALA A 361 -2.49 12.86 -3.89
CA ALA A 361 -2.07 14.21 -4.24
C ALA A 361 -1.98 15.14 -3.00
N ILE A 362 -2.95 15.07 -2.10
CA ILE A 362 -2.97 15.90 -0.89
C ILE A 362 -1.85 15.48 0.09
N VAL A 363 -1.64 14.18 0.27
CA VAL A 363 -0.70 13.65 1.29
C VAL A 363 0.76 13.75 0.84
N GLY A 364 1.03 13.36 -0.41
CA GLY A 364 2.37 13.18 -0.97
C GLY A 364 2.66 14.01 -2.21
N GLY A 365 1.79 14.96 -2.58
CA GLY A 365 1.96 15.76 -3.80
C GLY A 365 1.93 14.91 -5.06
N VAL A 366 2.74 15.29 -6.04
CA VAL A 366 2.86 14.56 -7.32
C VAL A 366 3.26 13.10 -7.10
N PHE A 367 4.22 12.83 -6.22
CA PHE A 367 4.62 11.46 -5.90
C PHE A 367 3.48 10.65 -5.27
N GLY A 368 2.73 11.25 -4.34
CA GLY A 368 1.59 10.58 -3.73
C GLY A 368 0.48 10.24 -4.74
N ALA A 369 0.24 11.12 -5.73
CA ALA A 369 -0.72 10.85 -6.80
C ALA A 369 -0.28 9.67 -7.69
N ILE A 370 1.01 9.62 -8.10
CA ILE A 370 1.57 8.52 -8.90
C ILE A 370 1.46 7.19 -8.16
N LEU A 371 1.73 7.21 -6.85
CA LEU A 371 1.72 6.01 -6.01
C LEU A 371 0.30 5.57 -5.63
N ALA A 372 -0.69 6.47 -5.66
CA ALA A 372 -2.03 6.20 -5.17
C ALA A 372 -2.69 4.96 -5.80
N VAL A 373 -2.66 4.86 -7.12
CA VAL A 373 -3.32 3.79 -7.88
C VAL A 373 -2.73 2.40 -7.54
N PRO A 374 -1.42 2.16 -7.71
CA PRO A 374 -0.85 0.84 -7.43
C PRO A 374 -0.98 0.44 -5.96
N TYR A 375 -0.83 1.39 -5.01
CA TYR A 375 -0.99 1.08 -3.59
C TYR A 375 -2.45 0.81 -3.19
N THR A 376 -3.40 1.47 -3.84
CA THR A 376 -4.83 1.17 -3.64
C THR A 376 -5.16 -0.24 -4.13
N ALA A 377 -4.60 -0.65 -5.27
CA ALA A 377 -4.76 -1.99 -5.81
C ALA A 377 -4.18 -3.07 -4.88
N VAL A 378 -3.00 -2.81 -4.31
CA VAL A 378 -2.41 -3.68 -3.28
C VAL A 378 -3.32 -3.73 -2.05
N GLY A 379 -3.79 -2.58 -1.56
CA GLY A 379 -4.70 -2.52 -0.41
C GLY A 379 -5.96 -3.35 -0.64
N TRP A 380 -6.57 -3.23 -1.82
CA TRP A 380 -7.71 -4.03 -2.23
C TRP A 380 -7.40 -5.53 -2.23
N THR A 381 -6.27 -5.92 -2.82
CA THR A 381 -5.82 -7.32 -2.86
C THR A 381 -5.58 -7.90 -1.46
N VAL A 382 -5.03 -7.10 -0.55
CA VAL A 382 -4.86 -7.49 0.86
C VAL A 382 -6.23 -7.68 1.52
N VAL A 383 -7.17 -6.76 1.32
CA VAL A 383 -8.54 -6.92 1.86
C VAL A 383 -9.20 -8.21 1.35
N GLN A 384 -9.01 -8.57 0.09
CA GLN A 384 -9.51 -9.83 -0.48
C GLN A 384 -8.89 -11.07 0.20
N VAL A 385 -7.58 -11.07 0.48
CA VAL A 385 -6.89 -12.19 1.17
C VAL A 385 -7.41 -12.37 2.60
N TRP A 386 -7.78 -11.28 3.27
CA TRP A 386 -8.21 -11.31 4.67
C TRP A 386 -9.72 -11.46 4.86
N SER A 387 -10.51 -11.22 3.82
CA SER A 387 -11.95 -11.42 3.87
C SER A 387 -12.32 -12.87 3.54
N ASP A 388 -12.70 -13.64 4.57
CA ASP A 388 -13.18 -15.02 4.42
C ASP A 388 -14.50 -15.14 3.60
N ARG A 389 -15.05 -14.00 3.14
CA ARG A 389 -16.29 -13.86 2.38
C ARG A 389 -16.10 -13.48 0.90
N TYR A 390 -14.86 -13.36 0.42
CA TYR A 390 -14.63 -13.13 -1.00
C TYR A 390 -14.98 -14.41 -1.79
N GLN A 391 -16.20 -14.43 -2.35
CA GLN A 391 -16.69 -15.49 -3.21
C GLN A 391 -15.78 -15.56 -4.45
N ALA A 392 -14.86 -16.53 -4.48
CA ALA A 392 -14.19 -16.88 -5.73
C ALA A 392 -15.18 -17.60 -6.63
N GLY A 393 -15.21 -17.22 -7.90
CA GLY A 393 -16.03 -17.84 -8.91
C GLY A 393 -16.55 -16.81 -9.91
N PRO A 394 -17.21 -17.25 -10.98
CA PRO A 394 -17.91 -16.36 -11.88
C PRO A 394 -19.03 -15.63 -11.11
N ASP A 395 -18.85 -14.33 -10.94
CA ASP A 395 -19.86 -13.45 -10.37
C ASP A 395 -20.88 -13.10 -11.47
N PRO A 396 -22.19 -13.30 -11.25
CA PRO A 396 -23.22 -13.05 -12.26
C PRO A 396 -23.34 -11.57 -12.70
N VAL A 397 -22.76 -10.64 -11.95
CA VAL A 397 -22.73 -9.21 -12.24
C VAL A 397 -21.32 -8.74 -12.66
N LEU A 398 -20.26 -9.30 -12.06
CA LEU A 398 -18.87 -8.83 -12.24
C LEU A 398 -18.01 -9.72 -13.18
N GLY A 399 -18.49 -10.90 -13.58
CA GLY A 399 -17.77 -11.85 -14.45
C GLY A 399 -16.73 -12.71 -13.70
N GLU A 400 -15.76 -13.26 -14.44
CA GLU A 400 -14.67 -14.07 -13.85
C GLU A 400 -13.70 -13.21 -13.02
N ASP A 401 -13.43 -13.65 -11.80
CA ASP A 401 -12.52 -13.05 -10.82
C ASP A 401 -11.09 -12.90 -11.39
N PRO A 402 -10.44 -11.71 -11.31
CA PRO A 402 -9.03 -11.55 -11.70
C PRO A 402 -8.08 -12.43 -10.88
N LEU A 403 -8.53 -12.96 -9.74
CA LEU A 403 -7.82 -13.95 -8.95
C LEU A 403 -8.28 -15.36 -9.31
N ASN A 404 -7.43 -16.11 -10.01
CA ASN A 404 -7.69 -17.52 -10.31
C ASN A 404 -7.81 -18.32 -8.99
N PRO A 405 -8.92 -19.05 -8.75
CA PRO A 405 -9.08 -19.89 -7.57
C PRO A 405 -7.88 -20.81 -7.31
N LYS A 406 -7.27 -21.32 -8.40
CA LYS A 406 -6.12 -22.24 -8.40
C LYS A 406 -4.84 -21.66 -7.80
N ASP A 407 -4.74 -20.34 -7.73
CA ASP A 407 -3.58 -19.66 -7.15
C ASP A 407 -3.70 -19.38 -5.65
N ARG A 408 -4.88 -19.64 -5.05
CA ARG A 408 -5.08 -19.49 -3.60
C ARG A 408 -4.20 -20.48 -2.84
N ALA A 409 -3.61 -20.03 -1.74
CA ALA A 409 -2.81 -20.88 -0.85
C ALA A 409 -3.60 -22.09 -0.31
N SER A 410 -4.93 -21.96 -0.19
CA SER A 410 -5.84 -23.05 0.17
C SER A 410 -5.88 -24.17 -0.87
N GLU A 411 -5.64 -23.87 -2.16
CA GLU A 411 -5.70 -24.85 -3.23
C GLU A 411 -4.34 -25.52 -3.50
N LYS A 412 -3.24 -24.77 -3.41
CA LYS A 412 -1.85 -25.27 -3.51
C LYS A 412 -1.37 -26.10 -2.31
N ALA A 413 -2.13 -26.10 -1.21
CA ALA A 413 -1.88 -27.03 -0.12
C ALA A 413 -2.11 -28.46 -0.62
N THR A 414 -1.03 -29.24 -0.68
CA THR A 414 -1.05 -30.69 -0.96
C THR A 414 -2.14 -31.35 -0.12
N LEU A 415 -2.84 -32.38 -0.59
CA LEU A 415 -3.86 -33.13 0.18
C LEU A 415 -3.38 -33.46 1.61
N ALA A 416 -2.10 -33.81 1.77
CA ALA A 416 -1.45 -34.03 3.05
C ALA A 416 -1.37 -32.78 3.95
N GLN A 417 -1.12 -31.59 3.38
CA GLN A 417 -1.12 -30.31 4.10
C GLN A 417 -2.53 -29.84 4.45
N ARG A 418 -3.53 -30.08 3.59
CA ARG A 418 -4.95 -29.84 3.91
C ARG A 418 -5.41 -30.74 5.05
N MET A 419 -5.08 -32.03 5.00
CA MET A 419 -5.32 -32.99 6.09
C MET A 419 -4.62 -32.56 7.37
N ARG A 420 -3.37 -32.06 7.30
CA ARG A 420 -2.65 -31.54 8.47
C ARG A 420 -3.30 -30.29 9.07
N TYR A 421 -3.69 -29.32 8.24
CA TYR A 421 -4.36 -28.12 8.71
C TYR A 421 -5.76 -28.42 9.27
N GLN A 422 -6.52 -29.31 8.64
CA GLN A 422 -7.80 -29.78 9.16
C GLN A 422 -7.61 -30.56 10.45
N ALA A 423 -6.59 -31.42 10.56
CA ALA A 423 -6.25 -32.12 11.78
C ALA A 423 -5.88 -31.14 12.91
N ILE A 424 -5.08 -30.11 12.63
CA ILE A 424 -4.75 -29.06 13.61
C ILE A 424 -6.01 -28.30 14.06
N ARG A 425 -6.91 -27.96 13.14
CA ARG A 425 -8.19 -27.31 13.45
C ARG A 425 -9.11 -28.23 14.30
N TRP A 426 -9.10 -29.54 14.01
CA TRP A 426 -9.77 -30.57 14.80
C TRP A 426 -9.13 -30.77 16.18
N TYR A 427 -7.80 -30.66 16.29
CA TYR A 427 -7.07 -30.72 17.56
C TYR A 427 -7.29 -29.47 18.40
N GLU A 428 -7.45 -28.27 17.82
CA GLU A 428 -7.85 -27.07 18.56
C GLU A 428 -9.32 -27.14 19.02
N GLN A 429 -10.22 -27.75 18.22
CA GLN A 429 -11.59 -28.02 18.65
C GLN A 429 -11.71 -29.12 19.71
N ARG A 430 -10.86 -30.17 19.68
CA ARG A 430 -10.81 -31.21 20.73
C ARG A 430 -9.98 -30.83 21.95
N GLY A 431 -8.98 -29.95 21.78
CA GLY A 431 -8.14 -29.42 22.85
C GLY A 431 -8.86 -28.34 23.67
N ARG A 432 -9.88 -27.71 23.08
CA ARG A 432 -10.83 -26.87 23.79
C ARG A 432 -12.04 -27.72 24.18
N LYS A 433 -11.88 -28.59 25.18
CA LYS A 433 -12.94 -29.48 25.72
C LYS A 433 -14.30 -28.74 25.76
N PRO A 434 -15.28 -29.08 24.93
CA PRO A 434 -16.68 -28.91 25.26
C PRO A 434 -17.07 -30.13 26.10
N GLY A 435 -17.24 -29.96 27.41
CA GLY A 435 -17.69 -31.06 28.28
C GLY A 435 -16.84 -31.29 29.53
N ALA A 436 -16.48 -30.22 30.25
CA ALA A 436 -16.11 -30.35 31.67
C ALA A 436 -17.32 -30.16 32.60
N ALA A 437 -18.55 -30.03 32.07
CA ALA A 437 -19.78 -29.86 32.85
C ALA A 437 -20.82 -30.98 32.63
N GLU A 438 -20.49 -32.04 31.90
CA GLU A 438 -21.50 -33.01 31.44
C GLU A 438 -21.01 -34.46 31.49
N ARG A 439 -20.18 -34.78 32.49
CA ARG A 439 -19.79 -36.17 32.82
C ARG A 439 -19.99 -36.56 34.29
N ASP A 440 -20.57 -35.69 35.11
CA ASP A 440 -20.93 -36.02 36.49
C ASP A 440 -22.44 -36.30 36.70
N THR A 441 -23.27 -36.17 35.65
CA THR A 441 -24.71 -36.52 35.71
C THR A 441 -25.06 -37.87 35.11
N ALA A 442 -24.09 -38.61 34.53
CA ALA A 442 -24.35 -39.90 33.88
C ALA A 442 -23.83 -41.12 34.66
N ASN A 443 -23.34 -40.94 35.90
CA ASN A 443 -22.83 -42.03 36.74
C ASN A 443 -23.51 -42.12 38.12
N GLN A 444 -24.80 -41.75 38.20
CA GLN A 444 -25.60 -41.87 39.44
C GLN A 444 -26.89 -42.72 39.32
N ASP A 445 -27.15 -43.39 38.20
CA ASP A 445 -28.32 -44.27 38.03
C ASP A 445 -27.98 -45.78 37.97
N SER A 446 -26.93 -46.22 38.65
CA SER A 446 -26.61 -47.66 38.73
C SER A 446 -25.97 -48.05 40.06
N ALA A 447 -26.73 -47.98 41.15
CA ALA A 447 -26.43 -48.69 42.39
C ALA A 447 -27.45 -49.85 42.58
N PRO A 448 -27.02 -51.06 42.97
CA PRO A 448 -27.91 -52.20 43.11
C PRO A 448 -28.69 -52.18 44.43
N ASP A 449 -29.98 -52.51 44.35
CA ASP A 449 -30.89 -52.78 45.47
C ASP A 449 -30.49 -54.12 46.13
N ASP A 450 -29.76 -54.07 47.24
CA ASP A 450 -29.49 -55.23 48.09
C ASP A 450 -30.57 -55.32 49.18
N ARG A 451 -31.68 -55.98 48.83
CA ARG A 451 -32.65 -56.49 49.80
C ARG A 451 -32.33 -57.94 50.15
N ARG A 452 -31.96 -58.08 51.42
CA ARG A 452 -32.10 -59.24 52.31
C ARG A 452 -33.03 -60.35 51.80
N ASP A 453 -32.47 -61.55 51.71
CA ASP A 453 -33.11 -62.81 52.12
C ASP A 453 -32.09 -63.63 52.94
N ARG A 454 -32.10 -63.40 54.27
CA ARG A 454 -31.95 -64.37 55.38
C ARG A 454 -31.72 -63.67 56.71
#